data_AF-A0AAU7MPJ9-F1
#
_entry.id   AF-A0AAU7MPJ9-F1
#
_cell.length_a   1.000
_cell.length_b   1.000
_cell.length_c   1.000
_cell.angle_alpha   90.00
_cell.angle_beta   90.00
_cell.angle_gamma   90.00
#
_symmetry.space_group_name_H-M   'P 1'
#
loop_
_entity.id
_entity.type
_entity.pdbx_description
1 polymer ?
#
loop_
_entity_poly.entity_id
_entity_poly.type
_entity_poly.pdbx_seq_one_letter_code
_entity_poly.pdbx_strand_id
1 'polypeptide(L)'
;MERIKSSIRYVFVTAALIGQSVTAIASEYPAAVQSLIDRGVTISGTFDAPGGMTGYVGSMEGWPVAFYLTMDSQHVVVGPMLNSDGVNLTESKIQELVFEPEKDTHLY
;
A
#
# COMPACT_ATOMS: atom_id res chain seq x y z
N MET A 1 33.85 -69.51 -7.94
CA MET A 1 32.89 -68.58 -8.57
C MET A 1 31.55 -68.78 -7.87
N GLU A 2 31.15 -67.87 -6.99
CA GLU A 2 29.74 -67.69 -6.62
C GLU A 2 29.58 -66.28 -6.00
N ARG A 3 28.55 -65.55 -6.46
CA ARG A 3 28.48 -64.10 -6.43
C ARG A 3 27.81 -63.60 -5.14
N ILE A 4 28.49 -62.73 -4.41
CA ILE A 4 27.93 -61.96 -3.29
C ILE A 4 26.85 -61.03 -3.85
N LYS A 5 25.58 -61.22 -3.47
CA LYS A 5 24.52 -60.22 -3.65
C LYS A 5 24.16 -59.63 -2.28
N SER A 6 24.75 -58.48 -2.00
CA SER A 6 24.32 -57.54 -0.94
C SER A 6 23.22 -56.63 -1.48
N SER A 7 22.26 -56.22 -0.63
CA SER A 7 21.51 -54.94 -0.62
C SER A 7 20.29 -55.06 0.32
N ILE A 8 20.44 -54.88 1.63
CA ILE A 8 20.25 -53.60 2.36
C ILE A 8 18.82 -53.02 2.22
N ARG A 9 17.96 -53.51 3.12
CA ARG A 9 16.96 -52.86 3.98
C ARG A 9 16.16 -51.65 3.45
N TYR A 10 14.85 -51.86 3.34
CA TYR A 10 13.78 -50.87 3.14
C TYR A 10 13.87 -49.69 4.11
N VAL A 11 13.92 -48.48 3.58
CA VAL A 11 13.72 -47.22 4.32
C VAL A 11 12.27 -46.80 4.13
N PHE A 12 11.47 -46.83 5.21
CA PHE A 12 10.17 -46.19 5.28
C PHE A 12 10.37 -44.69 5.49
N VAL A 13 10.06 -43.86 4.48
CA VAL A 13 10.02 -42.40 4.62
C VAL A 13 8.58 -42.00 4.94
N THR A 14 8.31 -41.67 6.21
CA THR A 14 7.07 -41.03 6.63
C THR A 14 7.12 -39.54 6.31
N ALA A 15 6.32 -39.10 5.34
CA ALA A 15 6.13 -37.68 5.03
C ALA A 15 5.15 -37.06 6.04
N ALA A 16 5.66 -36.25 6.98
CA ALA A 16 4.86 -35.41 7.84
C ALA A 16 4.68 -34.03 7.17
N LEU A 17 3.50 -33.79 6.58
CA LEU A 17 3.08 -32.46 6.12
C LEU A 17 2.69 -31.62 7.35
N ILE A 18 3.60 -30.75 7.78
CA ILE A 18 3.30 -29.73 8.79
C ILE A 18 2.46 -28.65 8.11
N GLY A 19 1.20 -28.52 8.52
CA GLY A 19 0.30 -27.45 8.09
C GLY A 19 0.83 -26.10 8.57
N GLN A 20 1.34 -25.30 7.64
CA GLN A 20 1.77 -23.93 7.93
C GLN A 20 0.53 -23.03 7.84
N SER A 21 -0.01 -22.64 9.00
CA SER A 21 -1.04 -21.61 9.07
C SER A 21 -0.43 -20.28 8.67
N VAL A 22 -0.71 -19.81 7.46
CA VAL A 22 -0.37 -18.45 7.03
C VAL A 22 -1.30 -17.49 7.76
N THR A 23 -0.79 -16.79 8.76
CA THR A 23 -1.47 -15.64 9.35
C THR A 23 -1.46 -14.51 8.34
N ALA A 24 -2.64 -14.19 7.78
CA ALA A 24 -2.80 -13.03 6.92
C ALA A 24 -2.56 -11.75 7.74
N ILE A 25 -1.51 -11.01 7.43
CA ILE A 25 -1.28 -9.66 7.96
C ILE A 25 -2.26 -8.75 7.21
N ALA A 26 -3.21 -8.16 7.92
CA ALA A 26 -4.10 -7.15 7.34
C ALA A 26 -3.25 -5.92 6.95
N SER A 27 -3.37 -5.47 5.70
CA SER A 27 -2.70 -4.25 5.27
C SER A 27 -3.31 -3.04 5.99
N GLU A 28 -2.48 -2.05 6.31
CA GLU A 28 -2.92 -0.79 6.93
C GLU A 28 -3.82 0.03 5.99
N TYR A 29 -3.63 -0.14 4.68
CA TYR A 29 -4.37 0.56 3.64
C TYR A 29 -5.29 -0.38 2.86
N PRO A 30 -6.37 0.16 2.22
CA PRO A 30 -7.14 -0.56 1.22
C PRO A 30 -6.23 -1.13 0.11
N ALA A 31 -6.57 -2.31 -0.42
CA ALA A 31 -5.71 -3.06 -1.33
C ALA A 31 -5.20 -2.25 -2.53
N ALA A 32 -6.05 -1.38 -3.09
CA ALA A 32 -5.69 -0.53 -4.22
C ALA A 32 -4.63 0.54 -3.84
N VAL A 33 -4.73 1.10 -2.64
CA VAL A 33 -3.73 2.07 -2.11
C VAL A 33 -2.45 1.35 -1.70
N GLN A 34 -2.57 0.19 -1.03
CA GLN A 34 -1.41 -0.63 -0.66
C GLN A 34 -0.57 -1.01 -1.89
N SER A 35 -1.23 -1.35 -3.00
CA SER A 35 -0.54 -1.68 -4.25
C SER A 35 0.28 -0.51 -4.82
N LEU A 36 -0.11 0.74 -4.55
CA LEU A 36 0.68 1.92 -4.93
C LEU A 36 1.90 2.08 -4.02
N ILE A 37 1.73 1.84 -2.71
CA ILE A 37 2.82 1.89 -1.73
C ILE A 37 3.89 0.86 -2.08
N ASP A 38 3.48 -0.36 -2.42
CA ASP A 38 4.39 -1.45 -2.84
C ASP A 38 5.18 -1.10 -4.11
N ARG A 39 4.73 -0.10 -4.88
CA ARG A 39 5.38 0.43 -6.09
C ARG A 39 6.19 1.71 -5.84
N GLY A 40 6.38 2.11 -4.59
CA GLY A 40 7.22 3.24 -4.20
C GLY A 40 6.48 4.55 -3.98
N VAL A 41 5.15 4.52 -3.83
CA VAL A 41 4.39 5.69 -3.34
C VAL A 41 4.53 5.80 -1.82
N THR A 42 4.80 7.00 -1.32
CA THR A 42 4.74 7.30 0.12
C THR A 42 3.48 8.11 0.39
N ILE A 43 2.67 7.69 1.36
CA ILE A 43 1.49 8.46 1.80
C ILE A 43 1.90 9.41 2.94
N SER A 44 1.58 10.69 2.79
CA SER A 44 1.84 11.75 3.77
C SER A 44 0.59 12.12 4.58
N GLY A 45 -0.60 11.94 4.01
CA GLY A 45 -1.85 12.25 4.68
C GLY A 45 -3.08 11.77 3.92
N THR A 46 -4.23 11.86 4.58
CA THR A 46 -5.54 11.53 4.03
C THR A 46 -6.52 12.68 4.24
N PHE A 47 -7.52 12.82 3.38
CA PHE A 47 -8.56 13.83 3.45
C PHE A 47 -9.85 13.34 2.79
N ASP A 48 -10.98 13.91 3.19
CA ASP A 48 -12.25 13.66 2.53
C ASP A 48 -12.31 14.40 1.19
N ALA A 49 -12.47 13.66 0.10
CA ALA A 49 -12.61 14.21 -1.23
C ALA A 49 -14.08 14.22 -1.69
N PRO A 50 -14.47 15.15 -2.58
CA PRO A 50 -15.81 15.18 -3.17
C PRO A 50 -16.24 13.84 -3.78
N GLY A 51 -17.55 13.60 -3.83
CA GLY A 51 -18.11 12.37 -4.40
C GLY A 51 -17.97 11.14 -3.50
N GLY A 52 -17.73 11.33 -2.20
CA GLY A 52 -17.57 10.23 -1.24
C GLY A 52 -16.25 9.49 -1.40
N MET A 53 -15.29 10.07 -2.10
CA MET A 53 -13.96 9.49 -2.29
C MET A 53 -13.07 9.79 -1.09
N THR A 54 -12.13 8.90 -0.81
CA THR A 54 -11.04 9.17 0.13
C THR A 54 -9.83 9.67 -0.66
N GLY A 55 -9.39 10.89 -0.37
CA GLY A 55 -8.19 11.47 -0.94
C GLY A 55 -6.97 11.14 -0.08
N TYR A 56 -5.85 10.84 -0.72
CA TYR A 56 -4.54 10.73 -0.08
C TYR A 56 -3.60 11.70 -0.74
N VAL A 57 -2.73 12.32 0.05
CA VAL A 57 -1.59 13.07 -0.47
C VAL A 57 -0.33 12.27 -0.17
N GLY A 58 0.57 12.22 -1.15
CA GLY A 58 1.81 11.50 -1.02
C GLY A 58 2.87 11.95 -2.00
N SER A 59 3.95 11.19 -2.07
CA SER A 59 5.03 11.36 -3.02
C SER A 59 5.11 10.15 -3.95
N MET A 60 5.23 10.41 -5.25
CA MET A 60 5.57 9.41 -6.26
C MET A 60 6.81 9.91 -7.01
N GLU A 61 7.90 9.13 -6.97
CA GLU A 61 9.19 9.52 -7.55
C GLU A 61 9.71 10.89 -7.04
N GLY A 62 9.41 11.23 -5.78
CA GLY A 62 9.81 12.50 -5.16
C GLY A 62 8.86 13.67 -5.45
N TRP A 63 7.88 13.51 -6.34
CA TRP A 63 6.90 14.55 -6.67
C TRP A 63 5.66 14.44 -5.80
N PRO A 64 5.14 15.56 -5.24
CA PRO A 64 3.89 15.54 -4.50
C PRO A 64 2.72 15.27 -5.45
N VAL A 65 1.91 14.27 -5.14
CA VAL A 65 0.78 13.80 -5.95
C VAL A 65 -0.39 13.47 -5.03
N ALA A 66 -1.61 13.69 -5.52
CA ALA A 66 -2.81 13.19 -4.86
C ALA A 66 -3.37 11.93 -5.53
N PHE A 67 -3.93 11.07 -4.69
CA PHE A 67 -4.52 9.80 -5.04
C PHE A 67 -5.95 9.78 -4.50
N TYR A 68 -6.92 9.37 -5.31
CA TYR A 68 -8.32 9.34 -4.91
C TYR A 68 -8.87 7.93 -5.00
N LEU A 69 -9.15 7.34 -3.84
CA LEU A 69 -9.78 6.05 -3.73
C LEU A 69 -11.29 6.19 -4.01
N THR A 70 -11.78 5.43 -4.99
CA THR A 70 -13.21 5.33 -5.28
C THR A 70 -13.96 4.66 -4.12
N MET A 71 -15.26 4.93 -4.01
CA MET A 71 -16.10 4.35 -2.95
C MET A 71 -16.11 2.81 -2.91
N ASP A 72 -15.83 2.15 -4.04
CA ASP A 72 -15.70 0.69 -4.11
C ASP A 72 -14.40 0.16 -3.47
N SER A 73 -13.46 1.04 -3.08
CA SER A 73 -12.15 0.72 -2.54
C SER A 73 -11.26 -0.16 -3.44
N GLN A 74 -11.59 -0.29 -4.72
CA GLN A 74 -10.87 -1.11 -5.70
C GLN A 74 -10.08 -0.29 -6.72
N HIS A 75 -10.43 0.98 -6.91
CA HIS A 75 -9.77 1.85 -7.90
C HIS A 75 -9.17 3.08 -7.24
N VAL A 76 -8.04 3.53 -7.81
CA VAL A 76 -7.41 4.78 -7.42
C VAL A 76 -7.21 5.64 -8.66
N VAL A 77 -7.66 6.89 -8.59
CA VAL A 77 -7.39 7.91 -9.60
C VAL A 77 -6.19 8.75 -9.15
N VAL A 78 -5.26 9.03 -10.07
CA VAL A 78 -4.03 9.78 -9.78
C VAL A 78 -4.06 11.10 -10.54
N GLY A 79 -3.82 12.23 -9.85
CA GLY A 79 -3.71 13.55 -10.47
C GLY A 79 -4.49 14.65 -9.75
N PRO A 80 -4.72 15.82 -10.39
CA PRO A 80 -5.49 16.90 -9.81
C PRO A 80 -7.01 16.67 -9.96
N MET A 81 -7.78 17.12 -8.97
CA MET A 81 -9.25 17.14 -9.00
C MET A 81 -9.73 18.58 -9.16
N LEU A 82 -10.49 18.83 -10.22
CA LEU A 82 -11.10 20.12 -10.47
C LEU A 82 -12.59 20.06 -10.15
N ASN A 83 -13.13 21.13 -9.57
CA ASN A 83 -14.57 21.29 -9.39
C ASN A 83 -15.25 21.76 -10.70
N SER A 84 -16.57 21.99 -10.65
CA SER A 84 -17.35 22.46 -11.80
C SER A 84 -16.92 23.81 -12.36
N ASP A 85 -16.25 24.63 -11.54
CA ASP A 85 -15.74 25.95 -11.92
C ASP A 85 -14.30 25.89 -12.47
N GLY A 86 -13.72 24.69 -12.54
CA GLY A 86 -12.33 24.46 -12.97
C GLY A 86 -11.29 24.74 -11.88
N VAL A 87 -11.70 24.96 -10.63
CA VAL A 87 -10.79 25.20 -9.50
C VAL A 87 -10.14 23.89 -9.08
N ASN A 88 -8.81 23.87 -8.99
CA ASN A 88 -8.03 22.72 -8.53
C ASN A 88 -8.11 22.58 -7.00
N LEU A 89 -8.79 21.52 -6.54
CA LEU A 89 -8.97 21.20 -5.12
C LEU A 89 -7.77 20.46 -4.51
N THR A 90 -6.87 19.95 -5.35
CA THR A 90 -5.71 19.17 -4.93
C THR A 90 -4.59 20.04 -4.38
N GLU A 91 -4.36 21.19 -4.99
CA GLU A 91 -3.23 22.06 -4.66
C GLU A 91 -3.28 22.54 -3.20
N SER A 92 -4.46 22.96 -2.74
CA SER A 92 -4.67 23.33 -1.34
C SER A 92 -4.40 22.17 -0.37
N LYS A 93 -4.73 20.94 -0.77
CA LYS A 93 -4.53 19.75 0.07
C LYS A 93 -3.07 19.31 0.12
N ILE A 94 -2.32 19.47 -0.98
CA ILE A 94 -0.88 19.25 -0.98
C ILE A 94 -0.18 20.26 -0.08
N GLN A 95 -0.52 21.54 -0.16
CA GLN A 95 0.08 22.56 0.72
C GLN A 95 -0.22 22.29 2.19
N GLU A 96 -1.47 21.96 2.52
CA GLU A 96 -1.90 21.63 3.89
C GLU A 96 -1.19 20.38 4.44
N LEU A 97 -1.15 19.28 3.68
CA LEU A 97 -0.75 17.97 4.23
C LEU A 97 0.72 17.59 4.00
N VAL A 98 1.43 18.28 3.10
CA VAL A 98 2.85 18.01 2.81
C VAL A 98 3.73 19.15 3.28
N PHE A 99 3.24 20.38 3.15
CA PHE A 99 4.03 21.59 3.38
C PHE A 99 3.53 22.43 4.55
N GLU A 100 2.68 21.89 5.42
CA GLU A 100 2.36 22.58 6.68
C GLU A 100 3.69 22.96 7.34
N PRO A 101 4.04 24.26 7.40
CA PRO A 101 5.24 24.67 8.09
C PRO A 101 5.02 24.25 9.53
N GLU A 102 6.04 23.67 10.18
CA GLU A 102 6.05 23.50 11.62
C GLU A 102 5.39 24.73 12.23
N LYS A 103 4.22 24.55 12.87
CA LYS A 103 3.57 25.64 13.59
C LYS A 103 4.62 26.16 14.55
N ASP A 104 5.06 27.38 14.24
CA ASP A 104 6.07 28.15 14.93
C ASP A 104 5.91 27.95 16.44
N THR A 105 6.81 27.18 17.04
CA THR A 105 6.99 27.15 18.49
C THR A 105 7.65 28.48 18.85
N HIS A 106 6.87 29.55 18.76
CA HIS A 106 7.22 30.84 19.35
C HIS A 106 7.21 30.67 20.87
N LEU A 107 8.35 30.22 21.40
CA LEU A 107 8.71 30.43 22.78
C LEU A 107 8.86 31.94 22.98
N TYR A 108 7.90 32.51 23.70
CA TYR A 108 8.10 33.73 24.49
C TYR A 108 7.80 33.40 25.95
#